data_AF-A0A1H8FQ86-F1
#
_entry.id   AF-A0A1H8FQ86-F1
#
_cell.length_a   1.000
_cell.length_b   1.000
_cell.length_c   1.000
_cell.angle_alpha   90.00
_cell.angle_beta   90.00
_cell.angle_gamma   90.00
#
_symmetry.space_group_name_H-M   'P 1'
#
loop_
_entity.id
_entity.type
_entity.pdbx_description
1 polymer ?
#
loop_
_entity_poly.entity_id
_entity_poly.type
_entity_poly.pdbx_seq_one_letter_code
_entity_poly.pdbx_strand_id
1 'polypeptide(L)'
;MRIIDQRYLSSDNRYSTQPCLLSILEVDDAPATPAALASLDQRLLALLPGVRSHSGLVGMRGDDVPQIVRVVQQVALELRRLALNEVTVGFVGVVPRMQGRYRLVLPYAAKNAAAPALRIATQMVSALRAGRAFNLPAAVARLRALADRRLTARPAVAAAA
;
A
#
# COMPACT_ATOMS: atom_id res chain seq x y z
N MET A 1 6.55 -12.88 1.22
CA MET A 1 6.35 -11.46 0.81
C MET A 1 6.97 -10.52 1.82
N ARG A 2 7.89 -9.67 1.38
CA ARG A 2 8.65 -8.76 2.24
C ARG A 2 8.98 -7.46 1.52
N ILE A 3 8.85 -6.33 2.20
CA ILE A 3 9.37 -5.06 1.68
C ILE A 3 10.87 -5.01 1.99
N ILE A 4 11.71 -4.86 0.96
CA ILE A 4 13.18 -4.94 1.08
C ILE A 4 13.87 -3.57 0.93
N ASP A 5 13.21 -2.60 0.32
CA ASP A 5 13.69 -1.22 0.19
C ASP A 5 12.49 -0.28 0.23
N GLN A 6 12.67 0.89 0.86
CA GLN A 6 11.69 1.97 0.90
C GLN A 6 12.39 3.32 0.88
N ARG A 7 11.94 4.21 -0.01
CA ARG A 7 12.39 5.59 -0.06
C ARG A 7 11.26 6.55 -0.36
N TYR A 8 11.36 7.74 0.22
CA TYR A 8 10.46 8.84 -0.05
C TYR A 8 11.03 9.68 -1.19
N LEU A 9 10.23 9.87 -2.23
CA LEU A 9 10.51 10.77 -3.34
C LEU A 9 9.84 12.11 -3.05
N SER A 10 10.52 13.20 -3.41
CA SER A 10 9.96 14.55 -3.42
C SER A 10 8.83 14.68 -4.46
N SER A 11 8.14 15.82 -4.46
CA SER A 11 7.27 16.23 -5.57
C SER A 11 8.04 16.28 -6.89
N ASP A 12 7.29 16.37 -8.00
CA ASP A 12 7.81 16.43 -9.37
C ASP A 12 8.82 15.32 -9.70
N ASN A 13 8.50 14.11 -9.23
CA ASN A 13 9.28 12.92 -9.54
C ASN A 13 8.78 12.25 -10.83
N ARG A 14 9.55 11.29 -11.35
CA ARG A 14 9.25 10.52 -12.57
C ARG A 14 7.87 9.83 -12.59
N TYR A 15 7.21 9.68 -11.43
CA TYR A 15 5.94 8.95 -11.32
C TYR A 15 4.74 9.89 -11.08
N SER A 16 4.94 11.03 -10.41
CA SER A 16 3.87 11.94 -10.04
C SER A 16 4.44 13.33 -9.71
N THR A 17 3.61 14.36 -9.89
CA THR A 17 3.85 15.70 -9.35
C THR A 17 3.75 15.74 -7.82
N GLN A 18 3.09 14.74 -7.21
CA GLN A 18 3.00 14.59 -5.76
C GLN A 18 4.19 13.80 -5.18
N PRO A 19 4.56 14.02 -3.90
CA PRO A 19 5.56 13.19 -3.25
C PRO A 19 5.08 11.73 -3.16
N CYS A 20 6.01 10.80 -3.34
CA CYS A 20 5.70 9.37 -3.49
C CYS A 20 6.51 8.51 -2.54
N LEU A 21 5.91 7.44 -2.02
CA LEU A 21 6.62 6.33 -1.45
C LEU A 21 6.97 5.36 -2.57
N LEU A 22 8.26 5.13 -2.81
CA LEU A 22 8.74 4.05 -3.66
C LEU A 22 9.20 2.91 -2.75
N SER A 23 8.64 1.72 -2.95
CA SER A 23 9.02 0.51 -2.22
C SER A 23 9.34 -0.63 -3.17
N ILE A 24 10.23 -1.51 -2.77
CA ILE A 24 10.50 -2.77 -3.45
C ILE A 24 9.91 -3.91 -2.62
N LEU A 25 8.95 -4.62 -3.19
CA LEU A 25 8.31 -5.80 -2.62
C LEU A 25 8.93 -7.05 -3.24
N GLU A 26 9.52 -7.89 -2.41
CA GLU A 26 9.89 -9.25 -2.74
C GLU A 26 8.70 -10.17 -2.50
N VAL A 27 8.37 -10.98 -3.50
CA VAL A 27 7.31 -11.98 -3.46
C VAL A 27 7.96 -13.35 -3.62
N ASP A 28 7.49 -14.32 -2.82
CA ASP A 28 8.01 -15.68 -2.85
C ASP A 28 7.62 -16.33 -4.20
N ASP A 29 8.55 -17.00 -4.88
CA ASP A 29 8.40 -17.49 -6.25
C ASP A 29 7.40 -18.64 -6.44
N ALA A 30 6.73 -19.09 -5.38
CA ALA A 30 5.71 -20.14 -5.51
C ALA A 30 4.45 -19.58 -6.20
N PRO A 31 4.11 -20.02 -7.42
CA PRO A 31 2.90 -19.58 -8.09
C PRO A 31 1.69 -20.00 -7.26
N ALA A 32 0.81 -19.05 -6.94
CA ALA A 32 -0.43 -19.36 -6.24
C ALA A 32 -1.35 -20.17 -7.17
N THR A 33 -1.90 -21.27 -6.67
CA THR A 33 -2.90 -22.04 -7.42
C THR A 33 -4.17 -21.19 -7.62
N PRO A 34 -4.97 -21.44 -8.67
CA PRO A 34 -6.25 -20.74 -8.88
C PRO A 34 -7.18 -20.80 -7.65
N ALA A 35 -7.22 -21.95 -6.97
CA ALA A 35 -8.01 -22.13 -5.74
C ALA A 35 -7.50 -21.26 -4.58
N ALA A 36 -6.18 -21.10 -4.44
CA ALA A 36 -5.58 -20.24 -3.42
C ALA A 36 -5.88 -18.75 -3.70
N LEU A 37 -5.83 -18.33 -4.96
CA LEU A 37 -6.22 -16.99 -5.39
C LEU A 37 -7.70 -16.70 -5.12
N ALA A 38 -8.60 -17.61 -5.50
CA ALA A 38 -10.03 -17.47 -5.24
C ALA A 38 -10.33 -17.38 -3.73
N SER A 39 -9.66 -18.21 -2.92
CA SER A 39 -9.79 -18.19 -1.47
C SER A 39 -9.27 -16.89 -0.84
N LEU A 40 -8.20 -16.32 -1.40
CA LEU A 40 -7.69 -15.01 -0.97
C LEU A 40 -8.69 -13.92 -1.32
N ASP A 41 -9.20 -13.90 -2.56
CA ASP A 41 -10.17 -12.91 -3.01
C ASP A 41 -11.43 -12.93 -2.15
N GLN A 42 -11.98 -14.11 -1.85
CA GLN A 42 -13.16 -14.24 -0.99
C GLN A 42 -12.91 -13.67 0.41
N ARG A 43 -11.79 -14.03 1.05
CA ARG A 43 -11.44 -13.53 2.40
C ARG A 43 -11.18 -12.03 2.39
N LEU A 44 -10.51 -11.52 1.35
CA LEU A 44 -10.22 -10.11 1.22
C LEU A 44 -11.50 -9.30 1.04
N LEU A 45 -12.45 -9.77 0.24
CA LEU A 45 -13.71 -9.08 0.01
C LEU A 45 -14.65 -9.11 1.20
N ALA A 46 -14.61 -10.20 1.98
CA ALA A 46 -15.35 -10.27 3.23
C ALA A 46 -14.86 -9.23 4.25
N LEU A 47 -13.55 -8.94 4.28
CA LEU A 47 -12.96 -8.02 5.24
C LEU A 47 -12.87 -6.57 4.72
N LEU A 48 -12.65 -6.40 3.42
CA LEU A 48 -12.29 -5.14 2.79
C LEU A 48 -13.00 -4.98 1.42
N PRO A 49 -14.34 -4.87 1.40
CA PRO A 49 -15.12 -4.91 0.16
C PRO A 49 -14.78 -3.78 -0.83
N GLY A 50 -14.37 -2.61 -0.31
CA GLY A 50 -13.99 -1.44 -1.11
C GLY A 50 -12.72 -1.62 -1.95
N VAL A 51 -11.96 -2.70 -1.75
CA VAL A 51 -10.72 -2.94 -2.50
C VAL A 51 -10.94 -3.06 -4.01
N ARG A 52 -12.12 -3.54 -4.46
CA ARG A 52 -12.44 -3.70 -5.89
C ARG A 52 -12.48 -2.35 -6.63
N SER A 53 -12.90 -1.30 -5.94
CA SER A 53 -13.01 0.05 -6.48
C SER A 53 -11.65 0.65 -6.84
N HIS A 54 -10.55 0.10 -6.32
CA HIS A 54 -9.19 0.58 -6.56
C HIS A 54 -8.45 -0.13 -7.68
N SER A 55 -9.10 -1.08 -8.37
CA SER A 55 -8.50 -1.82 -9.47
C SER A 55 -8.00 -0.92 -10.60
N GLY A 56 -8.75 0.14 -10.93
CA GLY A 56 -8.38 1.17 -11.91
C GLY A 56 -7.39 2.22 -11.41
N LEU A 57 -7.07 2.25 -10.10
CA LEU A 57 -6.13 3.20 -9.51
C LEU A 57 -4.71 2.65 -9.42
N VAL A 58 -4.47 1.45 -9.94
CA VAL A 58 -3.15 0.83 -10.00
C VAL A 58 -2.69 0.75 -11.45
N GLY A 59 -1.87 1.71 -11.85
CA GLY A 59 -1.20 1.70 -13.15
C GLY A 59 -0.11 0.63 -13.23
N MET A 60 -0.01 -0.02 -14.39
CA MET A 60 0.97 -1.08 -14.64
C MET A 60 2.15 -0.54 -15.45
N ARG A 61 3.38 -0.87 -15.05
CA ARG A 61 4.61 -0.61 -15.82
C ARG A 61 5.37 -1.92 -16.00
N GLY A 62 4.99 -2.66 -17.04
CA GLY A 62 5.49 -4.00 -17.39
C GLY A 62 4.41 -5.06 -17.27
N ASP A 63 4.52 -6.10 -18.09
CA ASP A 63 3.48 -7.14 -18.24
C ASP A 63 3.65 -8.29 -17.23
N ASP A 64 4.85 -8.45 -16.66
CA ASP A 64 5.19 -9.57 -15.76
C ASP A 64 4.98 -9.28 -14.27
N VAL A 65 4.01 -8.43 -13.92
CA VAL A 65 3.70 -8.14 -12.51
C VAL A 65 2.58 -9.07 -12.02
N PRO A 66 2.84 -9.95 -11.03
CA PRO A 66 1.85 -10.87 -10.50
C PRO A 66 0.65 -10.14 -9.89
N GLN A 67 -0.54 -10.76 -9.99
CA GLN A 67 -1.78 -10.26 -9.40
C GLN A 67 -1.62 -9.92 -7.91
N ILE A 68 -0.86 -10.72 -7.16
CA ILE A 68 -0.67 -10.51 -5.72
C ILE A 68 -0.01 -9.16 -5.39
N VAL A 69 0.89 -8.66 -6.26
CA VAL A 69 1.54 -7.36 -6.09
C VAL A 69 0.51 -6.23 -6.27
N ARG A 70 -0.37 -6.37 -7.26
CA ARG A 70 -1.48 -5.44 -7.50
C ARG A 70 -2.44 -5.42 -6.31
N VAL A 71 -2.78 -6.60 -5.78
CA VAL A 71 -3.64 -6.73 -4.59
C VAL A 71 -3.02 -6.02 -3.38
N VAL A 72 -1.72 -6.21 -3.12
CA VAL A 72 -1.04 -5.47 -2.02
C VAL A 72 -1.17 -3.96 -2.19
N GLN A 73 -1.02 -3.44 -3.41
CA GLN A 73 -1.17 -2.02 -3.66
C GLN A 73 -2.63 -1.54 -3.50
N GLN A 74 -3.60 -2.27 -4.01
CA GLN A 74 -5.03 -1.95 -3.86
C GLN A 74 -5.44 -1.92 -2.38
N VAL A 75 -4.97 -2.89 -1.58
CA VAL A 75 -5.20 -2.92 -0.13
C VAL A 75 -4.57 -1.72 0.54
N ALA A 76 -3.35 -1.32 0.16
CA ALA A 76 -2.70 -0.14 0.71
C ALA A 76 -3.48 1.16 0.40
N LEU A 77 -4.04 1.29 -0.80
CA LEU A 77 -4.90 2.41 -1.17
C LEU A 77 -6.21 2.42 -0.36
N GLU A 78 -6.87 1.28 -0.24
CA GLU A 78 -8.12 1.17 0.51
C GLU A 78 -7.94 1.42 2.01
N LEU A 79 -6.85 0.94 2.60
CA LEU A 79 -6.51 1.23 4.00
C LEU A 79 -6.33 2.74 4.24
N ARG A 80 -5.74 3.46 3.28
CA ARG A 80 -5.57 4.92 3.35
C ARG A 80 -6.88 5.66 3.12
N ARG A 81 -7.75 5.16 2.23
CA ARG A 81 -9.11 5.68 2.09
C ARG A 81 -9.88 5.56 3.41
N LEU A 82 -9.86 4.39 4.04
CA LEU A 82 -10.59 4.15 5.30
C LEU A 82 -10.02 4.92 6.49
N ALA A 83 -8.69 5.07 6.55
CA ALA A 83 -8.04 5.77 7.66
C ALA A 83 -8.08 7.29 7.48
N LEU A 84 -7.84 7.79 6.27
CA LEU A 84 -7.46 9.19 6.03
C LEU A 84 -8.35 9.90 5.00
N ASN A 85 -9.36 9.20 4.45
CA ASN A 85 -10.13 9.66 3.29
C ASN A 85 -9.25 10.01 2.07
N GLU A 86 -8.13 9.30 1.93
CA GLU A 86 -7.14 9.57 0.89
C GLU A 86 -7.25 8.56 -0.25
N VAL A 87 -7.42 9.04 -1.49
CA VAL A 87 -7.46 8.24 -2.70
C VAL A 87 -6.46 8.80 -3.70
N THR A 88 -5.53 7.96 -4.15
CA THR A 88 -4.45 8.34 -5.09
C THR A 88 -4.24 7.24 -6.12
N VAL A 89 -3.75 7.60 -7.31
CA VAL A 89 -3.32 6.62 -8.31
C VAL A 89 -1.89 6.20 -8.04
N GLY A 90 -1.64 4.91 -7.88
CA GLY A 90 -0.30 4.37 -7.72
C GLY A 90 0.16 3.58 -8.94
N PHE A 91 1.44 3.22 -8.96
CA PHE A 91 2.02 2.37 -10.02
C PHE A 91 2.67 1.12 -9.44
N VAL A 92 2.54 0.01 -10.15
CA VAL A 92 3.35 -1.20 -9.93
C VAL A 92 4.18 -1.50 -11.16
N GLY A 93 5.34 -2.12 -10.98
CA GLY A 93 6.18 -2.51 -12.11
C GLY A 93 7.28 -3.47 -11.72
N VAL A 94 7.95 -4.03 -12.72
CA VAL A 94 9.11 -4.90 -12.51
C VAL A 94 10.35 -4.10 -12.11
N VAL A 95 11.25 -4.75 -11.39
CA VAL A 95 12.60 -4.22 -11.17
C VAL A 95 13.55 -4.89 -12.17
N PRO A 96 14.22 -4.13 -13.05
CA PRO A 96 15.10 -4.72 -14.06
C PRO A 96 16.16 -5.63 -13.43
N ARG A 97 16.35 -6.81 -14.02
CA ARG A 97 17.35 -7.83 -13.59
C ARG A 97 17.15 -8.38 -12.17
N MET A 98 15.95 -8.24 -11.59
CA MET A 98 15.65 -8.73 -10.24
C MET A 98 14.33 -9.51 -10.24
N GLN A 99 14.42 -10.82 -10.49
CA GLN A 99 13.27 -11.72 -10.43
C GLN A 99 12.67 -11.75 -9.02
N GLY A 100 11.35 -11.97 -8.93
CA GLY A 100 10.61 -11.97 -7.66
C GLY A 100 10.48 -10.60 -6.98
N ARG A 101 11.02 -9.52 -7.57
CA ARG A 101 11.04 -8.17 -6.96
C ARG A 101 10.28 -7.16 -7.81
N TYR A 102 9.37 -6.46 -7.14
CA TYR A 102 8.42 -5.55 -7.77
C TYR A 102 8.47 -4.18 -7.13
N ARG A 103 8.41 -3.15 -7.95
CA ARG A 103 8.33 -1.76 -7.53
C ARG A 103 6.87 -1.40 -7.28
N LEU A 104 6.60 -0.83 -6.12
CA LEU A 104 5.34 -0.21 -5.76
C LEU A 104 5.59 1.28 -5.54
N VAL A 105 4.83 2.12 -6.23
CA VAL A 105 4.89 3.59 -6.10
C VAL A 105 3.53 4.09 -5.66
N LEU A 106 3.49 4.75 -4.51
CA LEU A 106 2.29 5.29 -3.91
C LEU A 106 2.46 6.79 -3.62
N PRO A 107 1.79 7.68 -4.37
CA PRO A 107 1.69 9.09 -4.00
C PRO A 107 1.07 9.26 -2.61
N TYR A 108 1.43 10.33 -1.90
CA TYR A 108 0.88 10.61 -0.58
C TYR A 108 0.71 12.08 -0.22
N ALA A 109 -0.34 12.36 0.55
CA ALA A 109 -0.55 13.58 1.30
C ALA A 109 -0.08 13.44 2.77
N ALA A 110 -0.15 12.22 3.33
CA ALA A 110 0.24 11.89 4.70
C ALA A 110 1.50 11.00 4.77
N LYS A 111 2.68 11.62 4.81
CA LYS A 111 4.01 10.94 4.81
C LYS A 111 4.12 9.83 5.86
N ASN A 112 3.64 10.10 7.08
CA ASN A 112 3.74 9.20 8.23
C ASN A 112 2.85 7.96 8.11
N ALA A 113 1.84 8.00 7.25
CA ALA A 113 0.92 6.88 7.04
C ALA A 113 1.24 6.08 5.77
N ALA A 114 1.99 6.62 4.81
CA ALA A 114 2.29 5.96 3.54
C ALA A 114 3.01 4.62 3.72
N ALA A 115 4.18 4.60 4.38
CA ALA A 115 4.94 3.36 4.58
C ALA A 115 4.24 2.38 5.54
N PRO A 116 3.64 2.83 6.66
CA PRO A 116 2.83 1.97 7.51
C PRO A 116 1.64 1.33 6.80
N ALA A 117 0.93 2.05 5.93
CA ALA A 117 -0.19 1.50 5.17
C ALA A 117 0.28 0.37 4.24
N LEU A 118 1.38 0.56 3.51
CA LEU A 118 1.91 -0.49 2.63
C LEU A 118 2.38 -1.72 3.41
N ARG A 119 3.02 -1.51 4.57
CA ARG A 119 3.44 -2.59 5.45
C ARG A 119 2.24 -3.38 5.99
N ILE A 120 1.21 -2.69 6.46
CA ILE A 120 -0.05 -3.30 6.93
C ILE A 120 -0.71 -4.07 5.79
N ALA A 121 -0.76 -3.51 4.58
CA ALA A 121 -1.32 -4.19 3.41
C ALA A 121 -0.57 -5.50 3.10
N THR A 122 0.76 -5.47 3.12
CA THR A 122 1.59 -6.66 2.90
C THR A 122 1.32 -7.72 3.99
N GLN A 123 1.25 -7.31 5.26
CA GLN A 123 0.93 -8.20 6.38
C GLN A 123 -0.47 -8.80 6.28
N MET A 124 -1.47 -7.99 5.92
CA MET A 124 -2.85 -8.42 5.74
C MET A 124 -2.94 -9.46 4.62
N VAL A 125 -2.41 -9.16 3.44
CA VAL A 125 -2.45 -10.08 2.30
C VAL A 125 -1.71 -11.38 2.62
N SER A 126 -0.56 -11.31 3.29
CA SER A 126 0.14 -12.50 3.78
C SER A 126 -0.65 -13.32 4.80
N ALA A 127 -1.37 -12.66 5.72
CA ALA A 127 -2.21 -13.34 6.71
C ALA A 127 -3.40 -14.06 6.03
N LEU A 128 -4.12 -13.35 5.16
CA LEU A 128 -5.28 -13.90 4.44
C LEU A 128 -4.88 -15.04 3.50
N ARG A 129 -3.72 -14.93 2.84
CA ARG A 129 -3.17 -16.01 2.00
C ARG A 129 -2.82 -17.26 2.80
N ALA A 130 -2.38 -17.09 4.05
CA ALA A 130 -2.15 -18.18 4.99
C ALA A 130 -3.43 -18.63 5.72
N GLY A 131 -4.60 -18.10 5.35
CA GLY A 131 -5.88 -18.41 5.97
C GLY A 131 -6.04 -17.91 7.41
N ARG A 132 -5.21 -16.97 7.86
CA ARG A 132 -5.26 -16.38 9.20
C ARG A 132 -6.19 -15.17 9.24
N ALA A 133 -6.82 -14.94 10.38
CA ALA A 133 -7.61 -13.75 10.65
C ALA A 133 -6.74 -12.48 10.68
N PHE A 134 -7.35 -11.33 10.39
CA PHE A 134 -6.69 -10.04 10.44
C PHE A 134 -7.59 -8.99 11.09
N ASN A 135 -7.08 -8.25 12.07
CA ASN A 135 -7.83 -7.21 12.78
C ASN A 135 -7.78 -5.89 12.00
N LEU A 136 -8.69 -5.74 11.03
CA LEU A 136 -8.81 -4.52 10.22
C LEU A 136 -9.11 -3.26 11.08
N PRO A 137 -10.06 -3.27 12.04
CA PRO A 137 -10.34 -2.10 12.87
C PRO A 137 -9.10 -1.55 13.59
N ALA A 138 -8.29 -2.43 14.20
CA ALA A 138 -7.06 -2.04 14.88
C ALA A 138 -6.03 -1.46 13.90
N ALA A 139 -5.91 -2.05 12.71
CA ALA A 139 -5.00 -1.54 11.67
C ALA A 139 -5.39 -0.14 11.19
N VAL A 140 -6.68 0.11 10.96
CA VAL A 140 -7.21 1.42 10.56
C VAL A 140 -7.02 2.46 11.68
N ALA A 141 -7.32 2.09 12.92
CA ALA A 141 -7.11 2.98 14.07
C ALA A 141 -5.64 3.38 14.23
N ARG A 142 -4.71 2.43 14.02
CA ARG A 142 -3.27 2.72 14.04
C ARG A 142 -2.87 3.71 12.93
N LEU A 143 -3.42 3.57 11.73
CA LEU A 143 -3.14 4.49 10.62
C LEU A 143 -3.66 5.90 10.89
N ARG A 144 -4.87 6.03 11.46
CA ARG A 144 -5.43 7.32 11.92
C ARG A 144 -4.50 7.99 12.92
N ALA A 145 -4.11 7.27 13.97
CA ALA A 145 -3.20 7.80 14.99
C ALA A 145 -1.84 8.26 14.42
N LEU A 146 -1.33 7.60 13.38
CA LEU A 146 -0.08 8.00 12.72
C LEU A 146 -0.22 9.27 11.87
N ALA A 147 -1.39 9.50 11.28
CA ALA A 147 -1.68 10.72 10.54
C ALA A 147 -1.99 11.90 11.46
N ASP A 148 -2.73 11.68 12.55
CA ASP A 148 -3.13 12.71 13.51
C ASP A 148 -1.96 13.34 14.27
N ARG A 149 -0.82 12.63 14.39
CA ARG A 149 0.44 13.20 14.92
C ARG A 149 0.90 14.46 14.17
N ARG A 150 0.32 14.76 13.00
CA ARG A 150 0.54 16.01 12.26
C ARG A 150 -0.24 17.20 12.84
N LEU A 151 -1.41 16.99 13.45
CA LEU A 151 -2.21 18.07 14.05
C LEU A 151 -1.59 18.59 15.35
N THR A 152 -0.92 17.73 16.11
CA THR A 152 -0.25 18.08 17.38
C THR A 152 1.14 18.69 17.18
N ALA A 153 1.77 18.51 16.02
CA ALA A 153 3.08 19.06 15.68
C ALA A 153 3.02 20.38 14.88
N ARG A 154 2.03 21.24 15.16
CA ARG A 154 2.05 22.62 14.65
C ARG A 154 2.96 23.43 15.60
N PRO A 155 4.09 24.02 15.16
CA PRO A 155 4.80 24.96 16.02
C PRO A 155 3.84 26.12 16.29
N ALA A 156 3.66 26.48 17.55
CA ALA A 156 3.14 27.78 17.90
C ALA A 156 4.11 28.80 17.28
N VAL A 157 3.73 29.39 16.15
CA VAL A 157 4.32 30.66 15.72
C VAL A 157 3.79 31.66 16.72
N ALA A 158 4.51 31.79 17.84
CA ALA A 158 4.37 32.91 18.73
C ALA A 158 4.70 34.16 17.90
N ALA A 159 3.71 35.05 17.81
CA ALA A 159 3.92 36.39 17.33
C ALA A 159 5.05 37.03 18.16
N ALA A 160 6.07 37.53 17.48
CA ALA A 160 6.98 38.57 17.95
C ALA A 160 7.04 39.55 16.78
N ALA A 161 6.22 40.60 16.83
CA ALA A 161 6.53 41.93 17.38
C ALA A 161 7.10 42.82 16.26
#